data_AF-A0A7V1LUI1-F1
#
_entry.id   AF-A0A7V1LUI1-F1
#
_cell.length_a   1.000
_cell.length_b   1.000
_cell.length_c   1.000
_cell.angle_alpha   90.00
_cell.angle_beta   90.00
_cell.angle_gamma   90.00
#
_symmetry.space_group_name_H-M   'P 1'
#
loop_
_entity.id
_entity.type
_entity.pdbx_description
1 polymer ?
#
loop_
_entity_poly.entity_id
_entity_poly.type
_entity_poly.pdbx_seq_one_letter_code
_entity_poly.pdbx_strand_id
1 'polypeptide(L)'
;MSKRITSSRVNRWAIGLGITGVPLAVLLIWFMVSLGSITITGYSNDTLCVGSESSPCYAYINFSVNEDIFIYPGNWTSTPFYTNPKPKSVRMYRSWGKGWREIKLNQSCKGTWCGLSNSKDKRKFAFAFRGGRDYQIRYKVIKTDPTIDMKWGYDKVDPVFLGINKKNILPKLISNNVSLTYGEAIFEVNNPFRKSIDAEDLKFNFYKDKIGKYNVYINYSEKYKVPIYGKITEIKSCFKIDNSTGLNSSYDCSTTKSYIQGYKNKYKSSWKKIDEIPKGLHKIKLVANWKAKLGKQSREWVPIILLNKTKFKLSNDIILEKSEWAWWNSTWTYKTNFSINSNVTSTLTNFP
;
A
#
# COMPACT_ATOMS: atom_id res chain seq x y z
N MET A 1 13.86 38.62 -10.17
CA MET A 1 13.82 38.17 -11.58
C MET A 1 12.65 37.20 -11.73
N SER A 2 12.08 37.01 -12.93
CA SER A 2 10.98 36.05 -13.13
C SER A 2 11.22 35.18 -14.35
N LYS A 3 10.90 33.89 -14.26
CA LYS A 3 11.03 32.95 -15.39
C LYS A 3 9.72 32.83 -16.15
N ARG A 4 9.84 32.77 -17.48
CA ARG A 4 8.73 32.52 -18.40
C ARG A 4 8.96 31.16 -19.06
N ILE A 5 7.99 30.25 -18.90
CA ILE A 5 8.08 28.88 -19.39
C ILE A 5 6.95 28.63 -20.40
N THR A 6 7.33 28.15 -21.58
CA THR A 6 6.42 27.73 -22.65
C THR A 6 6.63 26.25 -22.96
N SER A 7 5.62 25.58 -23.50
CA SER A 7 5.74 24.17 -23.88
C SER A 7 6.86 23.94 -24.92
N SER A 8 7.05 24.88 -25.85
CA SER A 8 8.12 24.84 -26.86
C SER A 8 9.53 24.91 -26.27
N ARG A 9 9.71 25.61 -25.15
CA ARG A 9 11.00 25.72 -24.46
C ARG A 9 11.34 24.43 -23.72
N VAL A 10 10.37 23.85 -23.00
CA VAL A 10 10.51 22.54 -22.35
C VAL A 10 10.78 21.45 -23.38
N ASN A 11 10.07 21.48 -24.50
CA ASN A 11 10.23 20.51 -25.59
C ASN A 11 11.65 20.53 -26.17
N ARG A 12 12.17 21.72 -26.53
CA ARG A 12 13.54 21.86 -27.05
C ARG A 12 14.59 21.40 -26.05
N TRP A 13 14.42 21.73 -24.77
CA TRP A 13 15.30 21.27 -23.70
C TRP A 13 15.31 19.74 -23.58
N ALA A 14 14.14 19.10 -23.62
CA ALA A 14 14.05 17.64 -23.54
C ALA A 14 14.71 16.93 -24.73
N ILE A 15 14.50 17.46 -25.95
CA ILE A 15 15.17 16.96 -27.17
C ILE A 15 16.69 17.08 -27.04
N GLY A 16 17.19 18.24 -26.58
CA GLY A 16 18.63 18.47 -26.42
C GLY A 16 19.31 17.55 -25.40
N LEU A 17 18.57 17.03 -24.42
CA LEU A 17 19.08 16.07 -23.43
C LEU A 17 18.89 14.60 -23.83
N GLY A 18 18.32 14.33 -25.00
CA GLY A 18 17.97 12.96 -25.41
C GLY A 18 16.91 12.31 -24.52
N ILE A 19 16.18 13.09 -23.71
CA ILE A 19 15.13 12.56 -22.83
C ILE A 19 13.97 12.11 -23.69
N THR A 20 13.75 10.79 -23.73
CA THR A 20 12.65 10.18 -24.45
C THR A 20 11.60 9.71 -23.47
N GLY A 21 10.33 9.90 -23.83
CA GLY A 21 9.28 9.17 -23.18
C GLY A 21 8.78 9.66 -21.84
N VAL A 22 8.65 10.96 -21.64
CA VAL A 22 8.05 11.53 -20.42
C VAL A 22 7.02 12.59 -20.84
N PRO A 23 5.81 12.65 -20.24
CA PRO A 23 4.85 13.68 -20.60
C PRO A 23 5.41 15.08 -20.35
N LEU A 24 5.17 16.04 -21.26
CA LEU A 24 5.67 17.42 -21.13
C LEU A 24 5.28 18.07 -19.79
N ALA A 25 4.10 17.74 -19.27
CA ALA A 25 3.65 18.22 -17.96
C ALA A 25 4.48 17.66 -16.78
N VAL A 26 5.10 16.49 -16.93
CA VAL A 26 6.03 15.90 -15.94
C VAL A 26 7.42 16.50 -16.13
N LEU A 27 7.87 16.64 -17.39
CA LEU A 27 9.13 17.32 -17.74
C LEU A 27 9.17 18.79 -17.30
N LEU A 28 8.01 19.44 -17.17
CA LEU A 28 7.92 20.80 -16.65
C LEU A 28 8.61 20.94 -15.29
N ILE A 29 8.44 19.96 -14.39
CA ILE A 29 9.09 19.99 -13.06
C ILE A 29 10.59 19.81 -13.22
N TRP A 30 11.02 18.85 -14.04
CA TRP A 30 12.44 18.60 -14.29
C TRP A 30 13.12 19.86 -14.86
N PHE A 31 12.44 20.52 -15.80
CA PHE A 31 12.91 21.75 -16.41
C PHE A 31 13.00 22.89 -15.40
N MET A 32 12.05 23.01 -14.47
CA MET A 32 12.12 24.03 -13.42
C MET A 32 13.25 23.74 -12.41
N VAL A 33 13.53 22.47 -12.11
CA VAL A 33 14.68 22.06 -11.29
C VAL A 33 15.99 22.39 -12.01
N SER A 34 16.12 22.04 -13.30
CA SER A 34 17.36 22.29 -14.06
C SER A 34 17.68 23.77 -14.26
N LEU A 35 16.66 24.63 -14.23
CA LEU A 35 16.83 26.09 -14.21
C LEU A 35 17.23 26.65 -12.83
N GLY A 36 17.24 25.84 -11.77
CA GLY A 36 17.42 26.29 -10.40
C GLY A 36 16.24 27.11 -9.85
N SER A 37 15.10 27.10 -10.54
CA SER A 37 13.94 27.92 -10.17
C SER A 37 13.08 27.29 -9.08
N ILE A 38 13.19 25.96 -8.88
CA ILE A 38 12.58 25.25 -7.76
C ILE A 38 13.59 24.31 -7.09
N THR A 39 13.38 24.07 -5.80
CA THR A 39 14.09 23.06 -5.01
C THR A 39 13.08 22.03 -4.53
N ILE A 40 13.28 20.77 -4.90
CA ILE A 40 12.42 19.67 -4.45
C ILE A 40 12.64 19.42 -2.96
N THR A 41 11.56 19.39 -2.19
CA THR A 41 11.58 19.13 -0.73
C THR A 41 10.94 17.80 -0.35
N GLY A 42 10.24 17.13 -1.28
CA GLY A 42 9.73 15.79 -1.06
C GLY A 42 8.94 15.24 -2.25
N TYR A 43 8.77 13.92 -2.29
CA TYR A 43 8.00 13.22 -3.32
C TYR A 43 7.41 11.92 -2.78
N SER A 44 6.38 11.39 -3.45
CA SER A 44 5.90 10.04 -3.12
C SER A 44 6.81 8.96 -3.69
N ASN A 45 7.01 7.89 -2.92
CA ASN A 45 7.77 6.72 -3.36
C ASN A 45 6.93 5.82 -4.30
N ASP A 46 7.48 4.65 -4.61
CA ASP A 46 6.78 3.57 -5.29
C ASP A 46 5.39 3.35 -4.70
N THR A 47 4.41 3.27 -5.59
CA THR A 47 3.01 3.18 -5.19
C THR A 47 2.32 2.12 -6.03
N LEU A 48 1.78 1.10 -5.37
CA LEU A 48 0.90 0.13 -6.02
C LEU A 48 -0.45 0.79 -6.33
N CYS A 49 -0.80 0.83 -7.61
CA CYS A 49 -2.04 1.45 -8.06
C CYS A 49 -2.55 0.85 -9.37
N VAL A 50 -3.88 0.80 -9.47
CA VAL A 50 -4.61 0.29 -10.65
C VAL A 50 -4.41 1.19 -11.86
N GLY A 51 -4.46 2.51 -11.66
CA GLY A 51 -4.39 3.47 -12.76
C GLY A 51 -5.65 3.51 -13.63
N SER A 52 -6.82 3.22 -13.06
CA SER A 52 -8.12 3.34 -13.75
C SER A 52 -8.84 4.64 -13.38
N GLU A 53 -9.92 5.00 -14.06
CA GLU A 53 -10.68 6.23 -13.72
C GLU A 53 -11.29 6.18 -12.31
N SER A 54 -11.70 4.99 -11.85
CA SER A 54 -12.23 4.79 -10.50
C SER A 54 -11.12 4.74 -9.44
N SER A 55 -9.95 4.20 -9.79
CA SER A 55 -8.78 4.05 -8.91
C SER A 55 -7.50 4.56 -9.59
N PRO A 56 -7.37 5.88 -9.77
CA PRO A 56 -6.22 6.47 -10.45
C PRO A 56 -4.95 6.38 -9.61
N CYS A 57 -3.81 6.42 -10.28
CA CYS A 57 -2.50 6.56 -9.64
C CYS A 57 -2.26 8.03 -9.27
N TYR A 58 -1.70 8.28 -8.09
CA TYR A 58 -1.32 9.62 -7.66
C TYR A 58 0.14 9.68 -7.30
N ALA A 59 0.80 10.69 -7.84
CA ALA A 59 2.17 11.05 -7.54
C ALA A 59 2.19 12.43 -6.91
N TYR A 60 2.84 12.59 -5.77
CA TYR A 60 2.96 13.86 -5.06
C TYR A 60 4.38 14.39 -5.19
N ILE A 61 4.50 15.70 -5.39
CA ILE A 61 5.78 16.42 -5.39
C ILE A 61 5.60 17.70 -4.57
N ASN A 62 6.50 17.89 -3.62
CA ASN A 62 6.64 19.08 -2.80
C ASN A 62 7.92 19.80 -3.22
N PHE A 63 7.84 21.12 -3.38
CA PHE A 63 8.99 21.93 -3.74
C PHE A 63 8.86 23.36 -3.25
N SER A 64 10.01 23.99 -2.99
CA SER A 64 10.16 25.41 -2.73
C SER A 64 10.49 26.14 -4.02
N VAL A 65 9.94 27.34 -4.20
CA VAL A 65 10.12 28.14 -5.42
C VAL A 65 11.07 29.29 -5.12
N ASN A 66 12.17 29.38 -5.86
CA ASN A 66 13.24 30.35 -5.60
C ASN A 66 12.94 31.73 -6.21
N GLU A 67 12.13 31.78 -7.27
CA GLU A 67 11.78 33.01 -7.99
C GLU A 67 10.39 32.89 -8.65
N ASP A 68 9.79 34.01 -9.06
CA ASP A 68 8.48 33.96 -9.76
C ASP A 68 8.58 33.19 -11.08
N ILE A 69 7.74 32.16 -11.26
CA ILE A 69 7.67 31.33 -12.48
C ILE A 69 6.29 31.47 -13.10
N PHE A 70 6.25 31.92 -14.35
CA PHE A 70 5.04 32.03 -15.15
C PHE A 70 5.04 30.98 -16.27
N ILE A 71 4.06 30.08 -16.21
CA ILE A 71 3.85 29.03 -17.21
C ILE A 71 2.77 29.49 -18.17
N TYR A 72 3.07 29.51 -19.47
CA TYR A 72 2.17 30.03 -20.50
C TYR A 72 1.30 28.94 -21.14
N PRO A 73 0.08 29.29 -21.60
CA PRO A 73 -0.80 28.35 -22.27
C PRO A 73 -0.15 27.78 -23.53
N GLY A 74 -0.38 26.51 -23.82
CA GLY A 74 0.13 25.89 -25.04
C GLY A 74 -0.26 24.43 -25.18
N ASN A 75 0.32 23.76 -26.17
CA ASN A 75 0.19 22.31 -26.31
C ASN A 75 1.13 21.62 -25.31
N TRP A 76 0.62 21.37 -24.11
CA TRP A 76 1.32 20.61 -23.06
C TRP A 76 0.95 19.13 -23.07
N THR A 77 0.00 18.77 -23.94
CA THR A 77 -0.45 17.39 -24.21
C THR A 77 0.33 16.73 -25.34
N SER A 78 0.98 17.49 -26.22
CA SER A 78 1.84 16.97 -27.29
C SER A 78 3.12 16.41 -26.70
N THR A 79 3.06 15.19 -26.20
CA THR A 79 4.26 14.38 -26.01
C THR A 79 4.81 14.07 -27.40
N PRO A 80 6.02 14.52 -27.79
CA PRO A 80 6.58 14.05 -29.03
C PRO A 80 6.93 12.55 -28.95
N PHE A 81 7.23 11.96 -27.78
CA PHE A 81 7.67 10.54 -27.72
C PHE A 81 7.29 9.78 -26.42
N TYR A 82 7.41 8.45 -26.50
CA TYR A 82 6.81 7.32 -25.75
C TYR A 82 7.24 7.14 -24.29
N THR A 83 6.37 7.40 -23.31
CA THR A 83 6.52 6.75 -21.99
C THR A 83 6.46 5.24 -22.20
N ASN A 84 7.33 4.50 -21.51
CA ASN A 84 7.32 3.04 -21.57
C ASN A 84 6.81 2.49 -20.23
N PRO A 85 5.51 2.13 -20.11
CA PRO A 85 4.41 2.33 -21.07
C PRO A 85 3.79 3.73 -20.99
N LYS A 86 3.14 4.18 -22.08
CA LYS A 86 2.53 5.51 -22.15
C LYS A 86 1.26 5.55 -21.32
N PRO A 87 1.08 6.51 -20.39
CA PRO A 87 -0.18 6.64 -19.67
C PRO A 87 -1.28 7.07 -20.64
N LYS A 88 -2.49 6.56 -20.40
CA LYS A 88 -3.70 6.97 -21.11
C LYS A 88 -4.01 8.44 -20.85
N SER A 89 -3.77 8.92 -19.63
CA SER A 89 -3.82 10.36 -19.32
C SER A 89 -2.96 10.72 -18.11
N VAL A 90 -2.47 11.96 -18.11
CA VAL A 90 -1.79 12.59 -16.97
C VAL A 90 -2.37 13.98 -16.78
N ARG A 91 -2.80 14.28 -15.57
CA ARG A 91 -3.32 15.61 -15.20
C ARG A 91 -2.61 16.11 -13.95
N MET A 92 -2.16 17.36 -13.99
CA MET A 92 -1.47 18.00 -12.88
C MET A 92 -2.47 18.78 -12.02
N TYR A 93 -2.38 18.65 -10.71
CA TYR A 93 -3.18 19.37 -9.74
C TYR A 93 -2.27 20.03 -8.71
N ARG A 94 -2.78 21.05 -8.04
CA ARG A 94 -2.16 21.60 -6.84
C ARG A 94 -3.13 21.64 -5.68
N SER A 95 -2.58 21.70 -4.47
CA SER A 95 -3.34 22.05 -3.28
C SER A 95 -3.74 23.54 -3.29
N TRP A 96 -4.99 23.85 -2.94
CA TRP A 96 -5.48 25.21 -2.73
C TRP A 96 -6.67 25.22 -1.77
N GLY A 97 -6.51 25.86 -0.61
CA GLY A 97 -7.49 25.80 0.47
C GLY A 97 -7.65 24.36 0.97
N LYS A 98 -8.89 23.87 1.08
CA LYS A 98 -9.20 22.50 1.53
C LYS A 98 -9.19 21.45 0.40
N GLY A 99 -8.82 21.82 -0.83
CA GLY A 99 -9.02 20.95 -2.00
C GLY A 99 -7.92 21.01 -3.05
N TRP A 100 -8.09 20.17 -4.07
CA TRP A 100 -7.17 20.07 -5.20
C TRP A 100 -7.79 20.69 -6.45
N ARG A 101 -7.04 21.55 -7.15
CA ARG A 101 -7.48 22.17 -8.40
C ARG A 101 -6.57 21.75 -9.55
N GLU A 102 -7.18 21.34 -10.66
CA GLU A 102 -6.46 20.95 -11.88
C GLU A 102 -5.76 22.17 -12.48
N ILE A 103 -4.47 22.05 -12.76
CA ILE A 103 -3.71 23.06 -13.48
C ILE A 103 -3.89 22.80 -14.98
N LYS A 104 -4.78 23.58 -15.60
CA LYS A 104 -5.01 23.53 -17.05
C LYS A 104 -3.94 24.32 -17.78
N LEU A 105 -2.89 23.62 -18.21
CA LEU A 105 -1.77 24.24 -18.93
C LEU A 105 -2.11 24.70 -20.36
N ASN A 106 -3.26 24.29 -20.90
CA ASN A 106 -3.72 24.67 -22.25
C ASN A 106 -4.61 25.92 -22.27
N GLN A 107 -4.90 26.52 -21.11
CA GLN A 107 -5.81 27.66 -21.00
C GLN A 107 -5.17 28.76 -20.16
N SER A 108 -5.49 30.02 -20.46
CA SER A 108 -5.08 31.14 -19.61
C SER A 108 -5.71 31.03 -18.22
N CYS A 109 -4.94 31.43 -17.22
CA CYS A 109 -5.39 31.58 -15.85
C CYS A 109 -6.57 32.55 -15.77
N LYS A 110 -7.63 32.16 -15.05
CA LYS A 110 -8.87 32.94 -14.91
C LYS A 110 -9.15 33.41 -13.48
N GLY A 111 -8.23 33.22 -12.54
CA GLY A 111 -8.46 33.63 -11.16
C GLY A 111 -7.21 33.69 -10.30
N THR A 112 -7.37 34.22 -9.09
CA THR A 112 -6.27 34.40 -8.13
C THR A 112 -5.61 33.10 -7.73
N TRP A 113 -6.38 32.00 -7.77
CA TRP A 113 -5.83 30.68 -7.51
C TRP A 113 -4.66 30.44 -8.48
N CYS A 114 -4.85 30.35 -9.79
CA CYS A 114 -3.76 30.04 -10.73
C CYS A 114 -2.68 31.13 -10.86
N GLY A 115 -2.76 32.24 -10.10
CA GLY A 115 -1.66 33.17 -9.88
C GLY A 115 -1.94 34.61 -10.25
N LEU A 116 -3.14 34.96 -10.73
CA LEU A 116 -3.51 36.37 -10.99
C LEU A 116 -3.56 37.17 -9.68
N SER A 117 -3.34 38.48 -9.75
CA SER A 117 -3.52 39.35 -8.58
C SER A 117 -4.99 39.57 -8.27
N ASN A 118 -5.85 39.64 -9.28
CA ASN A 118 -7.30 39.79 -9.16
C ASN A 118 -8.02 39.31 -10.44
N SER A 119 -9.35 39.36 -10.47
CA SER A 119 -10.18 38.95 -11.60
C SER A 119 -10.09 39.87 -12.83
N LYS A 120 -9.53 41.08 -12.69
CA LYS A 120 -9.33 42.06 -13.78
C LYS A 120 -7.94 41.97 -14.42
N ASP A 121 -7.06 41.12 -13.89
CA ASP A 121 -5.71 40.92 -14.37
C ASP A 121 -5.71 40.27 -15.77
N LYS A 122 -5.15 40.97 -16.76
CA LYS A 122 -5.15 40.57 -18.18
C LYS A 122 -3.93 39.71 -18.58
N ARG A 123 -3.03 39.37 -17.64
CA ARG A 123 -1.82 38.61 -17.94
C ARG A 123 -2.17 37.20 -18.46
N LYS A 124 -1.62 36.84 -19.62
CA LYS A 124 -1.94 35.60 -20.37
C LYS A 124 -1.03 34.40 -20.00
N PHE A 125 -0.82 34.13 -18.71
CA PHE A 125 -0.17 32.88 -18.27
C PHE A 125 -1.22 31.83 -17.90
N ALA A 126 -0.92 30.54 -18.04
CA ALA A 126 -1.78 29.44 -17.60
C ALA A 126 -1.70 29.24 -16.08
N PHE A 127 -0.50 29.38 -15.52
CA PHE A 127 -0.27 29.22 -14.10
C PHE A 127 0.98 29.98 -13.63
N ALA A 128 0.97 30.50 -12.40
CA ALA A 128 2.15 31.11 -11.79
C ALA A 128 2.49 30.46 -10.43
N PHE A 129 3.75 30.05 -10.29
CA PHE A 129 4.37 29.75 -9.00
C PHE A 129 5.09 31.02 -8.52
N ARG A 130 4.82 31.43 -7.28
CA ARG A 130 5.39 32.65 -6.70
C ARG A 130 6.65 32.34 -5.92
N GLY A 131 7.68 33.17 -6.08
CA GLY A 131 8.95 33.04 -5.37
C GLY A 131 8.79 33.10 -3.86
N GLY A 132 9.66 32.40 -3.14
CA GLY A 132 9.67 32.31 -1.68
C GLY A 132 8.50 31.52 -1.10
N ARG A 133 7.88 30.62 -1.87
CA ARG A 133 6.74 29.80 -1.40
C ARG A 133 6.95 28.33 -1.67
N ASP A 134 6.35 27.53 -0.81
CA ASP A 134 6.26 26.09 -0.97
C ASP A 134 4.98 25.70 -1.68
N TYR A 135 5.11 24.73 -2.57
CA TYR A 135 4.00 24.18 -3.32
C TYR A 135 4.00 22.66 -3.20
N GLN A 136 2.79 22.14 -3.12
CA GLN A 136 2.51 20.73 -3.31
C GLN A 136 1.64 20.55 -4.55
N ILE A 137 2.15 19.74 -5.47
CA ILE A 137 1.42 19.28 -6.65
C ILE A 137 1.16 17.78 -6.56
N ARG A 138 0.17 17.33 -7.31
CA ARG A 138 -0.02 15.91 -7.59
C ARG A 138 -0.31 15.66 -9.07
N TYR A 139 0.21 14.57 -9.59
CA TYR A 139 -0.21 14.03 -10.88
C TYR A 139 -1.27 12.96 -10.66
N LYS A 140 -2.42 13.11 -11.30
CA LYS A 140 -3.39 12.02 -11.50
C LYS A 140 -3.01 11.30 -12.78
N VAL A 141 -2.66 10.02 -12.69
CA VAL A 141 -2.22 9.20 -13.81
C VAL A 141 -3.21 8.05 -14.04
N ILE A 142 -3.61 7.88 -15.30
CA ILE A 142 -4.40 6.75 -15.77
C ILE A 142 -3.50 5.91 -16.65
N LYS A 143 -3.31 4.64 -16.28
CA LYS A 143 -2.51 3.67 -17.02
C LYS A 143 -3.28 3.21 -18.26
N THR A 144 -2.55 2.84 -19.30
CA THR A 144 -3.10 2.11 -20.46
C THR A 144 -3.45 0.68 -20.07
N ASP A 145 -2.60 0.06 -19.24
CA ASP A 145 -2.78 -1.27 -18.69
C ASP A 145 -2.52 -1.26 -17.16
N PRO A 146 -3.48 -1.71 -16.33
CA PRO A 146 -3.30 -1.81 -14.88
C PRO A 146 -2.18 -2.76 -14.42
N THR A 147 -1.79 -3.74 -15.23
CA THR A 147 -0.82 -4.78 -14.87
C THR A 147 0.63 -4.31 -14.99
N ILE A 148 0.87 -3.24 -15.74
CA ILE A 148 2.22 -2.79 -16.07
C ILE A 148 2.73 -1.80 -15.01
N ASP A 149 3.99 -1.98 -14.64
CA ASP A 149 4.77 -1.04 -13.85
C ASP A 149 5.08 0.20 -14.69
N MET A 150 4.84 1.40 -14.15
CA MET A 150 5.05 2.65 -14.88
C MET A 150 5.95 3.58 -14.08
N LYS A 151 7.15 3.86 -14.59
CA LYS A 151 8.07 4.82 -13.99
C LYS A 151 7.49 6.23 -14.05
N TRP A 152 7.67 7.00 -12.98
CA TRP A 152 7.29 8.40 -12.92
C TRP A 152 8.37 9.21 -12.17
N GLY A 153 9.61 9.10 -12.63
CA GLY A 153 10.76 9.80 -12.04
C GLY A 153 10.96 11.24 -12.46
N TYR A 154 11.96 11.85 -11.83
CA TYR A 154 12.68 13.03 -12.26
C TYR A 154 14.10 13.05 -11.74
N ASP A 155 15.08 13.35 -12.61
CA ASP A 155 16.48 13.37 -12.22
C ASP A 155 16.89 12.09 -11.44
N LYS A 156 17.38 12.19 -10.20
CA LYS A 156 17.73 11.04 -9.34
C LYS A 156 16.54 10.33 -8.70
N VAL A 157 15.33 10.87 -8.83
CA VAL A 157 14.10 10.31 -8.28
C VAL A 157 13.52 9.37 -9.31
N ASP A 158 13.50 8.05 -9.07
CA ASP A 158 12.95 7.05 -10.02
C ASP A 158 11.87 6.15 -9.38
N PRO A 159 10.74 6.71 -8.92
CA PRO A 159 9.65 5.95 -8.35
C PRO A 159 8.80 5.30 -9.44
N VAL A 160 8.14 4.21 -9.05
CA VAL A 160 7.35 3.36 -9.93
C VAL A 160 5.91 3.29 -9.46
N PHE A 161 4.98 3.49 -10.38
CA PHE A 161 3.61 3.04 -10.21
C PHE A 161 3.55 1.55 -10.47
N LEU A 162 3.67 0.76 -9.42
CA LEU A 162 3.61 -0.69 -9.50
C LEU A 162 2.25 -1.14 -10.06
N GLY A 163 2.29 -2.09 -10.98
CA GLY A 163 1.14 -2.71 -11.64
C GLY A 163 0.54 -3.86 -10.84
N ILE A 164 -0.66 -4.26 -11.23
CA ILE A 164 -1.40 -5.36 -10.63
C ILE A 164 -0.82 -6.68 -11.15
N ASN A 165 0.10 -7.26 -10.40
CA ASN A 165 0.69 -8.55 -10.70
C ASN A 165 0.87 -9.38 -9.41
N LYS A 166 1.25 -10.65 -9.60
CA LYS A 166 1.40 -11.62 -8.51
C LYS A 166 2.47 -11.21 -7.49
N LYS A 167 3.49 -10.46 -7.88
CA LYS A 167 4.53 -10.00 -6.95
C LYS A 167 4.03 -8.86 -6.09
N ASN A 168 3.24 -7.95 -6.65
CA ASN A 168 2.82 -6.74 -5.96
C ASN A 168 1.56 -6.91 -5.10
N ILE A 169 0.60 -7.73 -5.53
CA ILE A 169 -0.63 -8.05 -4.76
C ILE A 169 -0.34 -9.06 -3.67
N LEU A 170 0.55 -10.01 -3.94
CA LEU A 170 0.93 -11.12 -3.07
C LEU A 170 2.43 -11.03 -2.74
N PRO A 171 2.87 -9.98 -2.01
CA PRO A 171 4.27 -9.70 -1.80
C PRO A 171 5.00 -10.85 -1.10
N LYS A 172 4.38 -11.43 -0.06
CA LYS A 172 5.10 -12.32 0.85
C LYS A 172 4.24 -13.44 1.42
N LEU A 173 4.76 -14.67 1.37
CA LEU A 173 4.30 -15.77 2.22
C LEU A 173 5.02 -15.68 3.56
N ILE A 174 4.26 -15.62 4.65
CA ILE A 174 4.81 -15.54 6.02
C ILE A 174 5.01 -16.94 6.58
N SER A 175 3.99 -17.78 6.48
CA SER A 175 4.03 -19.15 6.97
C SER A 175 3.01 -20.01 6.23
N ASN A 176 3.25 -21.31 6.25
CA ASN A 176 2.39 -22.31 5.69
C ASN A 176 2.52 -23.59 6.52
N ASN A 177 1.40 -24.23 6.84
CA ASN A 177 1.35 -25.46 7.61
C ASN A 177 0.23 -26.37 7.07
N VAL A 178 0.54 -27.65 6.86
CA VAL A 178 -0.39 -28.64 6.32
C VAL A 178 -0.29 -29.93 7.11
N SER A 179 -1.44 -30.49 7.45
CA SER A 179 -1.60 -31.80 8.10
C SER A 179 -2.54 -32.71 7.29
N LEU A 180 -2.92 -33.86 7.86
CA LEU A 180 -3.80 -34.84 7.20
C LEU A 180 -5.22 -34.34 6.96
N THR A 181 -5.71 -33.40 7.78
CA THR A 181 -7.11 -32.93 7.77
C THR A 181 -7.24 -31.41 7.79
N TYR A 182 -6.13 -30.69 7.82
CA TYR A 182 -6.09 -29.26 8.05
C TYR A 182 -4.94 -28.62 7.30
N GLY A 183 -5.13 -27.37 6.88
CA GLY A 183 -4.01 -26.54 6.50
C GLY A 183 -4.30 -25.06 6.69
N GLU A 184 -3.24 -24.32 6.93
CA GLU A 184 -3.24 -22.88 6.99
C GLU A 184 -2.06 -22.26 6.25
N ALA A 185 -2.30 -21.09 5.67
CA ALA A 185 -1.22 -20.22 5.22
C ALA A 185 -1.50 -18.78 5.62
N ILE A 186 -0.41 -18.09 5.95
CA ILE A 186 -0.40 -16.69 6.29
C ILE A 186 0.45 -15.98 5.25
N PHE A 187 -0.11 -14.97 4.62
CA PHE A 187 0.59 -14.15 3.63
C PHE A 187 0.14 -12.70 3.72
N GLU A 188 0.94 -11.84 3.12
CA GLU A 188 0.62 -10.44 2.93
C GLU A 188 -0.15 -10.28 1.62
N VAL A 189 -1.24 -9.52 1.69
CA VAL A 189 -2.04 -9.10 0.54
C VAL A 189 -2.06 -7.59 0.50
N ASN A 190 -1.70 -7.02 -0.64
CA ASN A 190 -1.84 -5.59 -0.88
C ASN A 190 -3.02 -5.34 -1.81
N ASN A 191 -4.12 -4.80 -1.29
CA ASN A 191 -5.28 -4.39 -2.10
C ASN A 191 -5.09 -2.95 -2.61
N PRO A 192 -4.85 -2.73 -3.92
CA PRO A 192 -4.66 -1.40 -4.48
C PRO A 192 -5.96 -0.69 -4.86
N PHE A 193 -7.08 -1.40 -4.83
CA PHE A 193 -8.37 -0.86 -5.20
C PHE A 193 -8.91 0.05 -4.11
N ARG A 194 -9.71 1.05 -4.50
CA ARG A 194 -10.45 1.85 -3.51
C ARG A 194 -11.55 1.05 -2.80
N LYS A 195 -12.04 -0.01 -3.43
CA LYS A 195 -13.03 -0.93 -2.89
C LYS A 195 -12.34 -2.14 -2.26
N SER A 196 -13.03 -2.80 -1.34
CA SER A 196 -12.59 -4.09 -0.84
C SER A 196 -12.54 -5.15 -1.95
N ILE A 197 -11.71 -6.17 -1.76
CA ILE A 197 -11.71 -7.40 -2.56
C ILE A 197 -12.53 -8.43 -1.78
N ASP A 198 -13.46 -9.16 -2.41
CA ASP A 198 -14.22 -10.16 -1.66
C ASP A 198 -13.28 -11.32 -1.34
N ALA A 199 -13.42 -11.89 -0.15
CA ALA A 199 -12.67 -13.07 0.25
C ALA A 199 -12.90 -14.26 -0.70
N GLU A 200 -14.06 -14.32 -1.36
CA GLU A 200 -14.40 -15.33 -2.37
C GLU A 200 -13.63 -15.15 -3.69
N ASP A 201 -13.14 -13.94 -3.99
CA ASP A 201 -12.27 -13.67 -5.14
C ASP A 201 -10.84 -14.21 -4.90
N LEU A 202 -10.45 -14.41 -3.63
CA LEU A 202 -9.27 -15.21 -3.28
C LEU A 202 -9.63 -16.69 -3.40
N LYS A 203 -9.48 -17.27 -4.59
CA LYS A 203 -9.71 -18.70 -4.83
C LYS A 203 -8.48 -19.54 -4.51
N PHE A 204 -8.71 -20.82 -4.25
CA PHE A 204 -7.65 -21.80 -4.08
C PHE A 204 -7.93 -22.92 -5.05
N ASN A 205 -7.02 -23.11 -6.01
CA ASN A 205 -7.07 -24.29 -6.85
C ASN A 205 -6.41 -25.43 -6.10
N PHE A 206 -7.14 -26.52 -6.02
CA PHE A 206 -6.71 -27.76 -5.43
C PHE A 206 -6.29 -28.69 -6.55
N TYR A 207 -5.10 -29.27 -6.45
CA TYR A 207 -4.67 -30.30 -7.37
C TYR A 207 -5.47 -31.58 -7.10
N LYS A 208 -6.13 -32.12 -8.13
CA LYS A 208 -6.88 -33.40 -8.17
C LYS A 208 -8.13 -33.55 -7.29
N ASP A 209 -8.36 -32.73 -6.26
CA ASP A 209 -9.54 -32.83 -5.38
C ASP A 209 -10.31 -31.51 -5.24
N LYS A 210 -11.62 -31.55 -4.99
CA LYS A 210 -12.39 -30.36 -4.60
C LYS A 210 -12.47 -30.27 -3.07
N ILE A 211 -11.83 -29.28 -2.45
CA ILE A 211 -12.13 -28.93 -1.06
C ILE A 211 -13.29 -27.93 -1.06
N GLY A 212 -14.34 -28.26 -0.31
CA GLY A 212 -15.62 -27.57 -0.41
C GLY A 212 -15.64 -26.15 0.15
N LYS A 213 -14.84 -25.83 1.19
CA LYS A 213 -14.87 -24.52 1.89
C LYS A 213 -13.54 -24.23 2.61
N TYR A 214 -13.10 -22.98 2.57
CA TYR A 214 -12.05 -22.41 3.42
C TYR A 214 -12.53 -21.11 4.04
N ASN A 215 -11.92 -20.71 5.14
CA ASN A 215 -12.19 -19.45 5.83
C ASN A 215 -11.02 -18.49 5.65
N VAL A 216 -11.33 -17.22 5.44
CA VAL A 216 -10.36 -16.13 5.33
C VAL A 216 -10.41 -15.29 6.61
N TYR A 217 -9.24 -14.99 7.16
CA TYR A 217 -9.08 -14.17 8.36
C TYR A 217 -8.11 -13.03 8.09
N ILE A 218 -8.38 -11.86 8.67
CA ILE A 218 -7.46 -10.72 8.69
C ILE A 218 -6.81 -10.58 10.06
N ASN A 219 -5.55 -10.20 10.08
CA ASN A 219 -4.84 -9.89 11.31
C ASN A 219 -5.25 -8.51 11.82
N TYR A 220 -5.47 -8.38 13.13
CA TYR A 220 -5.74 -7.11 13.78
C TYR A 220 -5.17 -7.08 15.19
N SER A 221 -5.04 -5.88 15.75
CA SER A 221 -4.62 -5.65 17.13
C SER A 221 -5.85 -5.64 18.03
N GLU A 222 -5.96 -6.66 18.88
CA GLU A 222 -7.07 -6.82 19.83
C GLU A 222 -6.68 -6.21 21.18
N LYS A 223 -7.54 -5.32 21.69
CA LYS A 223 -7.39 -4.66 22.99
C LYS A 223 -7.96 -5.54 24.09
N TYR A 224 -7.18 -5.80 25.15
CA TYR A 224 -7.63 -6.52 26.34
C TYR A 224 -7.19 -5.80 27.62
N LYS A 225 -7.93 -6.01 28.71
CA LYS A 225 -7.66 -5.39 30.01
C LYS A 225 -6.87 -6.35 30.90
N VAL A 226 -5.83 -5.83 31.53
CA VAL A 226 -5.02 -6.56 32.52
C VAL A 226 -5.17 -5.86 33.88
N PRO A 227 -5.48 -6.57 34.97
CA PRO A 227 -5.60 -5.96 36.28
C PRO A 227 -4.26 -5.35 36.73
N ILE A 228 -4.35 -4.21 37.40
CA ILE A 228 -3.28 -3.60 38.17
C ILE A 228 -3.61 -3.91 39.63
N TYR A 229 -2.67 -4.54 40.33
CA TYR A 229 -2.84 -4.89 41.73
C TYR A 229 -2.23 -3.81 42.62
N GLY A 230 -3.04 -3.27 43.52
CA GLY A 230 -2.58 -2.50 44.66
C GLY A 230 -2.32 -3.43 45.84
N LYS A 231 -1.51 -2.98 46.80
CA LYS A 231 -1.29 -3.68 48.06
C LYS A 231 -1.92 -2.88 49.19
N ILE A 232 -2.67 -3.55 50.04
CA ILE A 232 -3.13 -3.00 51.31
C ILE A 232 -2.47 -3.81 52.42
N THR A 233 -1.90 -3.13 53.40
CA THR A 233 -1.34 -3.76 54.59
C THR A 233 -2.34 -3.59 55.72
N GLU A 234 -2.86 -4.72 56.22
CA GLU A 234 -3.63 -4.73 57.45
C GLU A 234 -2.63 -4.79 58.61
N ILE A 235 -2.41 -3.64 59.27
CA ILE A 235 -1.55 -3.55 60.44
C ILE A 235 -2.25 -4.26 61.60
N LYS A 236 -1.59 -5.28 62.16
CA LYS A 236 -2.06 -6.01 63.34
C LYS A 236 -0.88 -6.26 64.27
N SER A 237 -1.08 -5.97 65.54
CA SER A 237 -0.17 -6.37 66.61
C SER A 237 -0.76 -7.59 67.30
N CYS A 238 0.00 -8.67 67.32
CA CYS A 238 -0.35 -9.91 68.00
C CYS A 238 0.43 -10.02 69.30
N PHE A 239 -0.11 -10.76 70.26
CA PHE A 239 0.52 -10.98 71.55
C PHE A 239 0.86 -12.46 71.70
N LYS A 240 2.06 -12.75 72.20
CA LYS A 240 2.45 -14.07 72.66
C LYS A 240 3.07 -13.94 74.04
N ILE A 241 2.85 -14.95 74.88
CA ILE A 241 3.48 -15.01 76.19
C ILE A 241 4.96 -15.33 75.98
N ASP A 242 5.84 -14.51 76.54
CA ASP A 242 7.27 -14.80 76.55
C ASP A 242 7.54 -15.85 77.63
N ASN A 243 7.95 -17.05 77.21
CA ASN A 243 8.19 -18.18 78.10
C ASN A 243 9.32 -17.93 79.13
N SER A 244 10.18 -16.94 78.91
CA SER A 244 11.28 -16.60 79.81
C SER A 244 10.89 -15.63 80.93
N THR A 245 9.92 -14.74 80.68
CA THR A 245 9.50 -13.70 81.63
C THR A 245 8.05 -13.85 82.11
N GLY A 246 7.26 -14.71 81.48
CA GLY A 246 5.84 -14.92 81.79
C GLY A 246 4.93 -13.75 81.39
N LEU A 247 5.48 -12.71 80.74
CA LEU A 247 4.76 -11.48 80.37
C LEU A 247 4.32 -11.52 78.89
N ASN A 248 3.27 -10.76 78.56
CA ASN A 248 2.81 -10.61 77.18
C ASN A 248 3.80 -9.78 76.36
N SER A 249 4.39 -10.40 75.35
CA SER A 249 5.23 -9.74 74.34
C SER A 249 4.41 -9.46 73.07
N SER A 250 4.44 -8.23 72.59
CA SER A 250 3.80 -7.86 71.31
C SER A 250 4.75 -8.11 70.15
N TYR A 251 4.24 -8.67 69.05
CA TYR A 251 4.96 -8.76 67.79
C TYR A 251 4.06 -8.33 66.62
N ASP A 252 4.69 -7.84 65.55
CA ASP A 252 3.98 -7.47 64.33
C ASP A 252 3.53 -8.73 63.57
N CYS A 253 2.22 -8.86 63.38
CA CYS A 253 1.60 -9.93 62.60
C CYS A 253 0.79 -9.35 61.43
N SER A 254 1.15 -8.15 60.97
CA SER A 254 0.52 -7.50 59.84
C SER A 254 0.55 -8.38 58.59
N THR A 255 -0.54 -8.32 57.82
CA THR A 255 -0.66 -9.10 56.58
C THR A 255 -0.84 -8.15 55.40
N THR A 256 -0.16 -8.45 54.29
CA THR A 256 -0.34 -7.72 53.05
C THR A 256 -1.29 -8.47 52.14
N LYS A 257 -2.41 -7.84 51.78
CA LYS A 257 -3.36 -8.37 50.81
C LYS A 257 -3.23 -7.59 49.50
N SER A 258 -3.32 -8.31 48.38
CA SER A 258 -3.38 -7.68 47.06
C SER A 258 -4.84 -7.49 46.66
N TYR A 259 -5.18 -6.33 46.09
CA TYR A 259 -6.52 -6.04 45.56
C TYR A 259 -6.41 -5.44 44.15
N ILE A 260 -7.47 -5.55 43.35
CA ILE A 260 -7.48 -4.96 42.01
C ILE A 260 -7.67 -3.46 42.16
N GLN A 261 -6.62 -2.69 41.90
CA GLN A 261 -6.62 -1.22 41.94
C GLN A 261 -7.17 -0.61 40.64
N GLY A 262 -7.10 -1.35 39.54
CA GLY A 262 -7.63 -0.91 38.26
C GLY A 262 -7.27 -1.83 37.11
N TYR A 263 -7.39 -1.34 35.88
CA TYR A 263 -7.04 -2.08 34.68
C TYR A 263 -6.17 -1.24 33.76
N LYS A 264 -5.13 -1.85 33.18
CA LYS A 264 -4.42 -1.29 32.03
C LYS A 264 -4.83 -1.99 30.76
N ASN A 265 -4.87 -1.22 29.67
CA ASN A 265 -5.09 -1.76 28.34
C ASN A 265 -3.78 -2.33 27.81
N LYS A 266 -3.82 -3.57 27.31
CA LYS A 266 -2.77 -4.18 26.51
C LYS A 266 -3.33 -4.59 25.15
N TYR A 267 -2.43 -4.85 24.20
CA TYR A 267 -2.78 -5.24 22.84
C TYR A 267 -2.09 -6.56 22.50
N LYS A 268 -2.79 -7.42 21.75
CA LYS A 268 -2.24 -8.67 21.21
C LYS A 268 -2.67 -8.83 19.75
N SER A 269 -1.85 -9.53 18.99
CA SER A 269 -2.19 -9.94 17.63
C SER A 269 -3.31 -10.97 17.66
N SER A 270 -4.36 -10.75 16.87
CA SER A 270 -5.54 -11.61 16.80
C SER A 270 -6.02 -11.76 15.36
N TRP A 271 -6.94 -12.70 15.12
CA TRP A 271 -7.45 -13.04 13.80
C TRP A 271 -8.97 -12.94 13.77
N LYS A 272 -9.50 -12.17 12.82
CA LYS A 272 -10.96 -12.01 12.64
C LYS A 272 -11.34 -12.56 11.28
N LYS A 273 -12.39 -13.39 11.22
CA LYS A 273 -12.95 -13.87 9.95
C LYS A 273 -13.47 -12.67 9.14
N ILE A 274 -13.19 -12.65 7.85
CA ILE A 274 -13.60 -11.59 6.94
C ILE A 274 -14.27 -12.16 5.69
N ASP A 275 -15.19 -11.38 5.16
CA ASP A 275 -15.79 -11.61 3.84
C ASP A 275 -15.18 -10.67 2.80
N GLU A 276 -14.45 -9.63 3.24
CA GLU A 276 -13.86 -8.60 2.39
C GLU A 276 -12.48 -8.15 2.91
N ILE A 277 -11.55 -7.94 1.99
CA ILE A 277 -10.20 -7.44 2.24
C ILE A 277 -10.18 -5.94 1.94
N PRO A 278 -10.03 -5.07 2.95
CA PRO A 278 -10.02 -3.64 2.75
C PRO A 278 -8.78 -3.18 1.96
N LYS A 279 -8.80 -1.94 1.47
CA LYS A 279 -7.66 -1.33 0.80
C LYS A 279 -6.41 -1.37 1.68
N GLY A 280 -5.25 -1.58 1.06
CA GLY A 280 -3.93 -1.51 1.71
C GLY A 280 -3.29 -2.87 1.93
N LEU A 281 -2.19 -2.85 2.67
CA LEU A 281 -1.40 -4.03 3.01
C LEU A 281 -1.94 -4.69 4.28
N HIS A 282 -2.33 -5.96 4.17
CA HIS A 282 -2.91 -6.73 5.26
C HIS A 282 -2.27 -8.11 5.36
N LYS A 283 -2.18 -8.64 6.58
CA LYS A 283 -1.86 -10.06 6.79
C LYS A 283 -3.15 -10.85 6.76
N ILE A 284 -3.23 -11.78 5.81
CA ILE A 284 -4.37 -12.66 5.62
C ILE A 284 -3.95 -14.07 6.03
N LYS A 285 -4.80 -14.72 6.82
CA LYS A 285 -4.68 -16.13 7.16
C LYS A 285 -5.82 -16.88 6.50
N LEU A 286 -5.47 -17.96 5.84
CA LEU A 286 -6.43 -18.90 5.27
C LEU A 286 -6.41 -20.18 6.05
N VAL A 287 -7.59 -20.75 6.24
CA VAL A 287 -7.74 -22.02 6.94
C VAL A 287 -8.72 -22.87 6.17
N ALA A 288 -8.30 -24.08 5.80
CA ALA A 288 -9.22 -25.09 5.28
C ALA A 288 -9.13 -26.37 6.11
N ASN A 289 -10.27 -27.06 6.18
CA ASN A 289 -10.39 -28.37 6.80
C ASN A 289 -10.91 -29.36 5.76
N TRP A 290 -10.45 -30.60 5.84
CA TRP A 290 -10.89 -31.64 4.92
C TRP A 290 -10.87 -33.02 5.58
N LYS A 291 -11.63 -33.95 4.98
CA LYS A 291 -11.59 -35.35 5.37
C LYS A 291 -10.23 -35.95 4.97
N ALA A 292 -9.57 -36.64 5.90
CA ALA A 292 -8.37 -37.40 5.59
C ALA A 292 -8.69 -38.44 4.51
N LYS A 293 -7.79 -38.60 3.54
CA LYS A 293 -7.83 -39.72 2.59
C LYS A 293 -6.58 -40.56 2.83
N LEU A 294 -6.76 -41.85 3.08
CA LEU A 294 -5.67 -42.82 3.19
C LEU A 294 -5.25 -43.26 1.78
N GLY A 295 -3.95 -43.30 1.47
CA GLY A 295 -3.41 -43.70 0.16
C GLY A 295 -2.34 -42.75 -0.41
N LYS A 296 -1.67 -43.12 -1.50
CA LYS A 296 -0.56 -42.35 -2.14
C LYS A 296 -1.04 -41.08 -2.87
N GLN A 297 -1.61 -40.10 -2.18
CA GLN A 297 -2.02 -38.83 -2.80
C GLN A 297 -1.63 -37.64 -1.92
N SER A 298 -0.62 -36.87 -2.35
CA SER A 298 -0.33 -35.55 -1.80
C SER A 298 -1.47 -34.59 -2.15
N ARG A 299 -1.93 -33.81 -1.16
CA ARG A 299 -2.86 -32.70 -1.41
C ARG A 299 -2.05 -31.43 -1.59
N GLU A 300 -1.77 -31.10 -2.84
CA GLU A 300 -1.16 -29.83 -3.22
C GLU A 300 -2.27 -28.82 -3.56
N TRP A 301 -2.11 -27.59 -3.10
CA TRP A 301 -3.03 -26.50 -3.37
C TRP A 301 -2.29 -25.19 -3.49
N VAL A 302 -2.74 -24.37 -4.42
CA VAL A 302 -2.08 -23.13 -4.82
C VAL A 302 -3.06 -21.97 -4.65
N PRO A 303 -2.68 -20.89 -3.95
CA PRO A 303 -3.46 -19.65 -3.94
C PRO A 303 -3.61 -19.08 -5.34
N ILE A 304 -4.85 -18.79 -5.71
CA ILE A 304 -5.20 -18.10 -6.95
C ILE A 304 -6.15 -16.94 -6.65
N ILE A 305 -5.69 -15.72 -6.86
CA ILE A 305 -6.60 -14.57 -6.82
C ILE A 305 -7.18 -14.36 -8.20
N LEU A 306 -8.51 -14.38 -8.30
CA LEU A 306 -9.22 -14.00 -9.51
C LEU A 306 -9.73 -12.57 -9.36
N LEU A 307 -9.09 -11.63 -10.05
CA LEU A 307 -9.57 -10.26 -10.12
C LEU A 307 -10.48 -10.11 -11.35
N ASN A 308 -11.79 -10.10 -11.12
CA ASN A 308 -12.79 -9.97 -12.17
C ASN A 308 -12.78 -8.56 -12.81
N LYS A 309 -12.75 -8.51 -14.14
CA LYS A 309 -12.67 -7.28 -14.94
C LYS A 309 -13.87 -6.36 -14.71
N THR A 310 -15.07 -6.90 -14.57
CA THR A 310 -16.31 -6.14 -14.43
C THR A 310 -16.37 -5.50 -13.04
N LYS A 311 -16.05 -6.27 -12.01
CA LYS A 311 -16.04 -5.82 -10.62
C LYS A 311 -14.99 -4.74 -10.35
N PHE A 312 -13.78 -4.95 -10.85
CA PHE A 312 -12.64 -4.06 -10.61
C PHE A 312 -12.38 -3.03 -11.72
N LYS A 313 -13.20 -3.03 -12.78
CA LYS A 313 -13.06 -2.17 -13.97
C LYS A 313 -11.68 -2.29 -14.62
N LEU A 314 -11.23 -3.53 -14.82
CA LEU A 314 -9.97 -3.86 -15.49
C LEU A 314 -10.22 -4.10 -16.98
N SER A 315 -9.14 -4.09 -17.78
CA SER A 315 -9.19 -4.44 -19.20
C SER A 315 -9.54 -5.91 -19.41
N ASN A 316 -8.92 -6.78 -18.61
CA ASN A 316 -9.08 -8.24 -18.64
C ASN A 316 -9.20 -8.79 -17.22
N ASP A 317 -9.71 -10.01 -17.10
CA ASP A 317 -9.63 -10.76 -15.84
C ASP A 317 -8.15 -11.02 -15.54
N ILE A 318 -7.73 -10.80 -14.29
CA ILE A 318 -6.35 -11.06 -13.87
C ILE A 318 -6.38 -12.25 -12.93
N ILE A 319 -5.69 -13.31 -13.35
CA ILE A 319 -5.47 -14.50 -12.53
C ILE A 319 -4.07 -14.38 -11.94
N LEU A 320 -3.99 -14.25 -10.62
CA LEU A 320 -2.72 -14.16 -9.90
C LEU A 320 -2.46 -15.47 -9.18
N GLU A 321 -1.48 -16.19 -9.69
CA GLU A 321 -1.03 -17.45 -9.12
C GLU A 321 0.44 -17.36 -8.72
N LYS A 322 0.76 -17.89 -7.53
CA LYS A 322 2.13 -17.93 -7.03
C LYS A 322 2.42 -19.34 -6.54
N SER A 323 2.96 -20.16 -7.45
CA SER A 323 3.27 -21.58 -7.23
C SER A 323 4.22 -21.84 -6.06
N GLU A 324 5.10 -20.88 -5.74
CA GLU A 324 5.92 -20.87 -4.51
C GLU A 324 5.09 -20.95 -3.22
N TRP A 325 3.82 -20.57 -3.30
CA TRP A 325 2.88 -20.63 -2.18
C TRP A 325 2.01 -21.86 -2.25
N ALA A 326 2.39 -22.86 -3.05
CA ALA A 326 1.76 -24.17 -2.98
C ALA A 326 2.02 -24.81 -1.62
N TRP A 327 1.03 -25.50 -1.07
CA TRP A 327 1.22 -26.19 0.21
C TRP A 327 1.36 -27.67 -0.03
N TRP A 328 2.38 -28.27 0.56
CA TRP A 328 2.61 -29.70 0.54
C TRP A 328 2.65 -30.20 1.97
N ASN A 329 2.11 -31.40 2.19
CA ASN A 329 2.28 -32.10 3.45
C ASN A 329 3.65 -32.83 3.41
N SER A 330 4.58 -32.42 4.27
CA SER A 330 5.93 -32.99 4.36
C SER A 330 5.97 -34.39 4.98
N THR A 331 4.88 -34.86 5.58
CA THR A 331 4.80 -36.17 6.24
C THR A 331 4.54 -37.33 5.27
N TRP A 332 4.38 -37.06 3.96
CA TRP A 332 4.19 -38.11 2.97
C TRP A 332 5.55 -38.59 2.46
N THR A 333 5.79 -39.89 2.61
CA THR A 333 7.00 -40.59 2.15
C THR A 333 7.23 -40.51 0.63
N TYR A 334 6.20 -40.16 -0.14
CA TYR A 334 6.27 -40.03 -1.59
C TYR A 334 5.96 -38.59 -1.99
N LYS A 335 6.98 -37.90 -2.52
CA LYS A 335 6.84 -36.57 -3.13
C LYS A 335 6.31 -36.74 -4.56
N THR A 336 5.30 -35.98 -4.94
CA THR A 336 4.83 -35.92 -6.33
C THR A 336 5.25 -34.57 -6.92
N ASN A 337 6.02 -34.59 -8.00
CA ASN A 337 6.19 -33.37 -8.79
C ASN A 337 4.86 -33.05 -9.46
N PHE A 338 4.36 -31.82 -9.29
CA PHE A 338 3.16 -31.37 -9.97
C PHE A 338 3.46 -30.14 -10.81
N SER A 339 2.95 -30.16 -12.04
CA SER A 339 2.99 -29.04 -12.96
C SER A 339 1.67 -28.29 -12.83
N ILE A 340 1.74 -27.02 -12.46
CA ILE A 340 0.58 -26.15 -12.49
C ILE A 340 0.38 -25.72 -13.95
N ASN A 341 -0.63 -26.29 -14.61
CA ASN A 341 -1.07 -25.84 -15.93
C ASN A 341 -1.89 -24.56 -15.81
N SER A 342 -1.26 -23.45 -15.43
CA SER A 342 -1.68 -22.16 -15.95
C SER A 342 -0.86 -21.88 -17.21
N ASN A 343 -1.36 -21.07 -18.15
CA ASN A 343 -0.62 -20.65 -19.35
C ASN A 343 0.65 -19.80 -19.03
N VAL A 344 1.17 -19.93 -17.81
CA VAL A 344 2.38 -19.33 -17.30
C VAL A 344 3.27 -20.51 -16.90
N THR A 345 4.29 -20.78 -17.70
CA THR A 345 5.39 -21.69 -17.39
C THR A 345 6.11 -21.20 -16.14
N SER A 346 5.67 -21.63 -14.96
CA SER A 346 6.51 -21.62 -13.76
C SER A 346 7.01 -23.03 -13.51
N THR A 347 8.24 -23.29 -13.96
CA THR A 347 9.02 -24.42 -13.47
C THR A 347 9.37 -24.13 -12.02
N LEU A 348 8.78 -24.89 -11.10
CA LEU A 348 9.23 -25.00 -9.71
C LEU A 348 10.64 -25.59 -9.74
N THR A 349 11.65 -24.73 -9.82
CA THR A 349 13.05 -25.16 -9.98
C THR A 349 13.75 -25.41 -8.66
N ASN A 350 13.25 -24.89 -7.53
CA ASN A 350 13.90 -25.09 -6.24
C ASN A 350 12.90 -25.33 -5.11
N PHE A 351 13.15 -26.42 -4.40
CA PHE A 351 12.50 -26.91 -3.20
C PHE A 351 13.46 -26.63 -2.03
N PRO A 352 13.02 -26.17 -0.84
CA PRO A 352 13.86 -26.21 0.36
C PRO A 352 14.06 -27.64 0.88
#